data_AF-A0A6P4Y3Z9-F1
#
_entry.id   AF-A0A6P4Y3Z9-F1
#
_cell.length_a   1.000
_cell.length_b   1.000
_cell.length_c   1.000
_cell.angle_alpha   90.00
_cell.angle_beta   90.00
_cell.angle_gamma   90.00
#
_symmetry.space_group_name_H-M   'P 1'
#
loop_
_entity.id
_entity.type
_entity.pdbx_description
1 polymer ?
#
loop_
_entity_poly.entity_id
_entity_poly.type
_entity_poly.pdbx_seq_one_letter_code
_entity_poly.pdbx_strand_id
1 'polypeptide(L)'
;MRGVHRVLAGVLRRGPPRLGSETGGGCVRYSVKFSSSAAVGAKSHIRPGYVILGAGLACGTGAVLYSAHLRKKTLAATLESVFMAQPITDMTALQQGSDMRSRMELLILQVQRDVCMALEELEATEGDKKFTVDRWERKEGGGGISCVLQDGQVFEKAGVNISIVLGNLPPAAVRQMRARGKDFKTKDDSGLPFFAAGVSSVIHPRSPNVPTIHFNYRYFEVVEEDGTRQWWFGGGTDLTPSYLDIEDVVHFHSTLKDACDKHDKSLYPKFKKWCDDYFTIPHRGERRGVGGIFFDDVDEPSQEEAFRFVKSCADSVIPSYVPIVKKQMTRGYGLAERQWQLLRRGRYVEFNLVYDRGTKFGLATPGARIESILMSLPLVARWEYCHDPAPGSPEAELMEVLKNPRDWCKRENLPIHMCKLKYASNKDCTELVKQALEQGHDVTALVRNEAKMREKVPDEKLKVETVDVTSVESLTPHFTGKDAVVSALGHVGDLKDTVTVFDESMRAIVPAMRKVNVGRLLILSAWFTFDDPKEPAPPFVIQVLGNVLKDIARMETYLMEECSDLDWTSARFPGLTAGPVTELPFAEKEDAVQVSGVQGTMSRGDVARFVLANVCSDKYTRKAVAVTTLQN
;
A
#
# COMPACT_ATOMS: atom_id res chain seq x y z
N MET A 1 -2.78 11.04 -68.06
CA MET A 1 -4.01 10.65 -68.80
C MET A 1 -5.14 10.56 -67.78
N ARG A 2 -5.98 11.62 -67.73
CA ARG A 2 -7.45 11.63 -67.94
C ARG A 2 -8.24 10.83 -66.86
N GLY A 3 -9.17 11.41 -66.08
CA GLY A 3 -10.02 12.57 -66.35
C GLY A 3 -10.47 13.35 -65.10
N VAL A 4 -10.71 14.63 -65.37
CA VAL A 4 -11.21 15.71 -64.51
C VAL A 4 -12.51 16.21 -65.17
N HIS A 5 -13.55 16.55 -64.41
CA HIS A 5 -14.42 17.74 -64.61
C HIS A 5 -15.56 17.78 -63.56
N ARG A 6 -15.55 18.78 -62.64
CA ARG A 6 -16.30 20.08 -62.61
C ARG A 6 -17.65 19.93 -61.89
N VAL A 7 -18.09 20.86 -61.03
CA VAL A 7 -18.22 22.32 -61.24
C VAL A 7 -17.92 23.12 -59.96
N LEU A 8 -17.35 24.31 -60.16
CA LEU A 8 -16.96 25.33 -59.19
C LEU A 8 -17.53 26.67 -59.70
N ALA A 9 -18.16 27.48 -58.83
CA ALA A 9 -18.35 28.94 -58.91
C ALA A 9 -19.26 29.33 -57.73
N GLY A 10 -19.03 30.32 -56.87
CA GLY A 10 -18.12 31.48 -56.74
C GLY A 10 -18.74 32.37 -55.64
N VAL A 11 -18.21 33.47 -55.13
CA VAL A 11 -16.98 34.24 -55.32
C VAL A 11 -17.03 35.36 -54.26
N LEU A 12 -15.93 35.52 -53.52
CA LEU A 12 -15.27 36.75 -53.07
C LEU A 12 -15.85 37.73 -52.01
N ARG A 13 -14.97 37.96 -51.01
CA ARG A 13 -14.42 39.25 -50.51
C ARG A 13 -15.26 40.05 -49.50
N ARG A 14 -14.70 40.26 -48.29
CA ARG A 14 -13.74 41.34 -47.95
C ARG A 14 -13.17 41.13 -46.54
N GLY A 15 -11.86 41.28 -46.42
CA GLY A 15 -11.13 41.47 -45.15
C GLY A 15 -10.90 42.98 -44.84
N PRO A 16 -9.92 43.33 -43.97
CA PRO A 16 -10.10 44.09 -42.72
C PRO A 16 -9.51 45.52 -42.74
N PRO A 17 -9.52 46.27 -41.61
CA PRO A 17 -8.25 46.78 -41.02
C PRO A 17 -8.19 46.69 -39.46
N ARG A 18 -7.08 46.27 -38.82
CA ARG A 18 -5.84 47.03 -38.39
C ARG A 18 -6.10 48.04 -37.24
N LEU A 19 -5.25 48.31 -36.24
CA LEU A 19 -4.07 47.70 -35.56
C LEU A 19 -3.59 48.76 -34.53
N GLY A 20 -3.06 48.34 -33.37
CA GLY A 20 -2.15 49.12 -32.48
C GLY A 20 -2.84 49.93 -31.37
N SER A 21 -2.28 50.11 -30.16
CA SER A 21 -0.97 49.77 -29.61
C SER A 21 -0.94 50.03 -28.09
N GLU A 22 -0.04 49.30 -27.40
CA GLU A 22 0.76 49.75 -26.24
C GLU A 22 0.26 49.72 -24.77
N THR A 23 1.03 48.93 -24.00
CA THR A 23 1.62 49.20 -22.66
C THR A 23 0.83 48.98 -21.37
N GLY A 24 1.53 48.42 -20.37
CA GLY A 24 1.26 48.68 -18.95
C GLY A 24 0.96 47.44 -18.12
N GLY A 25 1.93 46.98 -17.32
CA GLY A 25 1.77 45.89 -16.36
C GLY A 25 0.93 46.23 -15.12
N GLY A 26 0.81 45.26 -14.21
CA GLY A 26 0.38 45.51 -12.83
C GLY A 26 -0.63 44.50 -12.28
N CYS A 27 -0.13 43.60 -11.44
CA CYS A 27 -0.88 42.72 -10.54
C CYS A 27 -1.76 43.51 -9.56
N VAL A 28 -3.02 43.08 -9.33
CA VAL A 28 -3.74 43.36 -8.07
C VAL A 28 -4.62 42.16 -7.66
N ARG A 29 -4.39 41.71 -6.42
CA ARG A 29 -5.12 40.69 -5.66
C ARG A 29 -6.49 41.19 -5.20
N TYR A 30 -7.50 40.32 -5.18
CA TYR A 30 -8.73 40.53 -4.42
C TYR A 30 -8.58 39.99 -2.98
N SER A 31 -8.82 40.86 -1.99
CA SER A 31 -8.94 40.53 -0.57
C SER A 31 -10.34 40.95 -0.12
N VAL A 32 -11.08 40.02 0.50
CA VAL A 32 -12.37 40.28 1.15
C VAL A 32 -12.11 40.47 2.64
N LYS A 33 -12.47 41.62 3.20
CA LYS A 33 -12.49 41.91 4.64
C LYS A 33 -13.93 41.94 5.14
N PHE A 34 -14.17 41.27 6.27
CA PHE A 34 -15.36 41.42 7.10
C PHE A 34 -15.30 42.73 7.90
N SER A 35 -16.43 43.42 8.05
CA SER A 35 -16.63 44.42 9.11
C SER A 35 -18.01 44.26 9.75
N SER A 36 -18.00 44.14 11.07
CA SER A 36 -19.13 44.21 12.00
C SER A 36 -19.74 45.61 12.04
N SER A 37 -21.07 45.72 12.08
CA SER A 37 -21.78 46.98 12.37
C SER A 37 -22.70 46.82 13.58
N ALA A 38 -22.51 47.74 14.53
CA ALA A 38 -23.25 47.88 15.78
C ALA A 38 -24.62 48.57 15.59
N ALA A 39 -25.42 48.44 16.65
CA ALA A 39 -26.82 48.81 16.78
C ALA A 39 -27.13 50.33 16.72
N VAL A 40 -28.36 50.65 16.28
CA VAL A 40 -29.10 51.85 16.68
C VAL A 40 -30.56 51.43 16.92
N GLY A 41 -31.11 51.79 18.08
CA GLY A 41 -32.48 51.50 18.47
C GLY A 41 -33.47 52.63 18.16
N ALA A 42 -34.76 52.27 18.13
CA ALA A 42 -35.85 53.19 18.41
C ALA A 42 -37.05 52.40 18.97
N LYS A 43 -37.61 52.90 20.07
CA LYS A 43 -38.71 52.34 20.87
C LYS A 43 -40.07 52.73 20.28
N SER A 44 -41.07 51.86 20.41
CA SER A 44 -42.46 52.28 20.64
C SER A 44 -43.24 51.20 21.43
N HIS A 45 -43.88 51.63 22.51
CA HIS A 45 -44.67 50.86 23.47
C HIS A 45 -46.13 50.69 23.03
N ILE A 46 -46.71 49.48 23.11
CA ILE A 46 -48.13 49.22 23.44
C ILE A 46 -48.22 47.89 24.25
N ARG A 47 -49.05 47.86 25.32
CA ARG A 47 -49.30 46.75 26.27
C ARG A 47 -50.59 45.95 25.92
N PRO A 48 -50.85 44.77 26.52
CA PRO A 48 -51.44 43.60 25.86
C PRO A 48 -52.93 43.33 26.18
N GLY A 49 -53.61 42.54 25.33
CA GLY A 49 -54.93 41.99 25.62
C GLY A 49 -55.36 40.87 24.65
N TYR A 50 -55.29 39.62 25.13
CA TYR A 50 -56.09 38.45 24.74
C TYR A 50 -56.34 38.12 23.25
N VAL A 51 -55.37 37.49 22.57
CA VAL A 51 -55.63 36.54 21.46
C VAL A 51 -54.59 35.41 21.50
N ILE A 52 -54.62 34.55 22.51
CA ILE A 52 -53.82 33.31 22.50
C ILE A 52 -54.65 32.19 23.13
N LEU A 53 -55.42 31.47 22.31
CA LEU A 53 -55.76 30.08 22.64
C LEU A 53 -56.14 29.23 21.41
N GLY A 54 -56.57 29.84 20.29
CA GLY A 54 -56.93 29.10 19.07
C GLY A 54 -55.78 28.80 18.10
N ALA A 55 -54.78 29.68 17.99
CA ALA A 55 -53.69 29.53 17.01
C ALA A 55 -52.58 28.58 17.47
N GLY A 56 -52.43 28.37 18.78
CA GLY A 56 -51.37 27.51 19.36
C GLY A 56 -51.56 26.03 19.06
N LEU A 57 -52.81 25.53 19.01
CA LEU A 57 -53.07 24.10 18.77
C LEU A 57 -52.92 23.71 17.29
N ALA A 58 -53.34 24.57 16.35
CA ALA A 58 -53.21 24.32 14.91
C ALA A 58 -51.77 24.50 14.42
N CYS A 59 -51.05 25.51 14.92
CA CYS A 59 -49.61 25.65 14.67
C CYS A 59 -48.80 24.56 15.37
N GLY A 60 -49.21 24.12 16.57
CA GLY A 60 -48.56 23.03 17.30
C GLY A 60 -48.70 21.69 16.59
N THR A 61 -49.89 21.32 16.13
CA THR A 61 -50.10 20.09 15.35
C THR A 61 -49.46 20.17 13.96
N GLY A 62 -49.54 21.32 13.27
CA GLY A 62 -48.82 21.55 12.02
C GLY A 62 -47.31 21.46 12.16
N ALA A 63 -46.73 22.04 13.22
CA ALA A 63 -45.30 21.96 13.53
C ALA A 63 -44.88 20.56 13.98
N VAL A 64 -45.73 19.82 14.70
CA VAL A 64 -45.48 18.42 15.08
C VAL A 64 -45.54 17.51 13.85
N LEU A 65 -46.52 17.69 12.96
CA LEU A 65 -46.60 16.92 11.71
C LEU A 65 -45.49 17.30 10.73
N TYR A 66 -45.13 18.58 10.63
CA TYR A 66 -44.03 19.05 9.81
C TYR A 66 -42.67 18.62 10.38
N SER A 67 -42.47 18.64 11.70
CA SER A 67 -41.25 18.12 12.34
C SER A 67 -41.21 16.60 12.30
N ALA A 68 -42.33 15.89 12.36
CA ALA A 68 -42.40 14.45 12.13
C ALA A 68 -42.13 14.11 10.65
N HIS A 69 -42.63 14.91 9.72
CA HIS A 69 -42.36 14.77 8.29
C HIS A 69 -40.89 15.09 7.97
N LEU A 70 -40.33 16.16 8.54
CA LEU A 70 -38.90 16.48 8.45
C LEU A 70 -38.06 15.40 9.12
N ARG A 71 -38.43 14.88 10.29
CA ARG A 71 -37.76 13.74 10.90
C ARG A 71 -37.84 12.50 10.03
N LYS A 72 -38.97 12.22 9.39
CA LYS A 72 -39.12 11.09 8.47
C LYS A 72 -38.30 11.28 7.19
N LYS A 73 -38.18 12.52 6.70
CA LYS A 73 -37.38 12.89 5.53
C LYS A 73 -35.88 12.93 5.84
N THR A 74 -35.50 13.39 7.02
CA THR A 74 -34.14 13.36 7.56
C THR A 74 -33.74 11.92 7.86
N LEU A 75 -34.58 11.12 8.52
CA LEU A 75 -34.34 9.70 8.78
C LEU A 75 -34.31 8.88 7.49
N ALA A 76 -35.16 9.18 6.51
CA ALA A 76 -35.08 8.60 5.17
C ALA A 76 -33.78 9.01 4.47
N ALA A 77 -33.37 10.28 4.55
CA ALA A 77 -32.08 10.76 4.04
C ALA A 77 -30.88 10.20 4.82
N THR A 78 -31.06 9.83 6.10
CA THR A 78 -30.04 9.18 6.94
C THR A 78 -29.99 7.66 6.68
N LEU A 79 -31.10 7.03 6.26
CA LEU A 79 -31.10 5.65 5.77
C LEU A 79 -30.57 5.54 4.34
N GLU A 80 -30.81 6.54 3.49
CA GLU A 80 -30.17 6.71 2.19
C GLU A 80 -28.66 6.98 2.31
N SER A 81 -28.14 7.26 3.52
CA SER A 81 -26.73 7.62 3.74
C SER A 81 -25.84 6.51 4.31
N VAL A 82 -26.33 5.29 4.56
CA VAL A 82 -25.51 4.23 5.19
C VAL A 82 -24.94 3.24 4.17
N PHE A 83 -25.69 2.89 3.12
CA PHE A 83 -25.30 1.91 2.09
C PHE A 83 -25.70 2.39 0.70
N MET A 84 -25.23 1.72 -0.36
CA MET A 84 -25.56 2.11 -1.74
C MET A 84 -27.04 1.88 -2.11
N ALA A 85 -27.69 0.90 -1.47
CA ALA A 85 -29.12 0.64 -1.55
C ALA A 85 -29.59 -0.09 -0.29
N GLN A 86 -30.91 -0.31 -0.15
CA GLN A 86 -31.45 -1.09 0.95
C GLN A 86 -30.87 -2.52 0.96
N PRO A 87 -30.52 -3.07 2.13
CA PRO A 87 -30.03 -4.45 2.23
C PRO A 87 -30.99 -5.50 1.67
N ILE A 88 -30.45 -6.70 1.45
CA ILE A 88 -31.25 -7.82 0.94
C ILE A 88 -32.04 -8.43 2.09
N THR A 89 -31.39 -8.63 3.23
CA THR A 89 -32.06 -8.99 4.48
C THR A 89 -32.71 -7.76 5.10
N ASP A 90 -33.87 -7.94 5.75
CA ASP A 90 -34.56 -6.83 6.43
C ASP A 90 -33.65 -6.12 7.45
N MET A 91 -33.67 -4.79 7.43
CA MET A 91 -32.81 -3.97 8.29
C MET A 91 -33.03 -4.22 9.79
N THR A 92 -34.26 -4.48 10.21
CA THR A 92 -34.59 -4.77 11.61
C THR A 92 -33.99 -6.11 12.01
N ALA A 93 -34.09 -7.11 11.14
CA ALA A 93 -33.47 -8.41 11.36
C ALA A 93 -31.93 -8.32 11.41
N LEU A 94 -31.31 -7.52 10.54
CA LEU A 94 -29.85 -7.30 10.55
C LEU A 94 -29.36 -6.60 11.81
N GLN A 95 -30.10 -5.61 12.32
CA GLN A 95 -29.71 -4.87 13.52
C GLN A 95 -29.90 -5.70 14.81
N GLN A 96 -30.87 -6.61 14.82
CA GLN A 96 -31.12 -7.51 15.94
C GLN A 96 -30.27 -8.78 15.88
N GLY A 97 -29.83 -9.17 14.69
CA GLY A 97 -29.01 -10.35 14.44
C GLY A 97 -27.56 -10.15 14.87
N SER A 98 -27.12 -10.93 15.87
CA SER A 98 -25.71 -11.01 16.27
C SER A 98 -24.95 -12.13 15.57
N ASP A 99 -25.62 -12.89 14.70
CA ASP A 99 -25.05 -14.04 14.00
C ASP A 99 -24.11 -13.62 12.86
N MET A 100 -23.28 -14.57 12.41
CA MET A 100 -22.25 -14.28 11.41
C MET A 100 -22.82 -13.89 10.04
N ARG A 101 -24.02 -14.34 9.66
CA ARG A 101 -24.65 -13.95 8.39
C ARG A 101 -24.96 -12.45 8.40
N SER A 102 -25.61 -11.99 9.47
CA SER A 102 -25.97 -10.58 9.66
C SER A 102 -24.73 -9.68 9.69
N ARG A 103 -23.69 -10.08 10.43
CA ARG A 103 -22.43 -9.33 10.52
C ARG A 103 -21.66 -9.27 9.20
N MET A 104 -21.64 -10.38 8.45
CA MET A 104 -21.00 -10.40 7.13
C MET A 104 -21.77 -9.56 6.11
N GLU A 105 -23.10 -9.62 6.10
CA GLU A 105 -23.94 -8.78 5.22
C GLU A 105 -23.66 -7.28 5.47
N LEU A 106 -23.63 -6.86 6.74
CA LEU A 106 -23.30 -5.48 7.09
C LEU A 106 -21.88 -5.08 6.66
N LEU A 107 -20.89 -5.97 6.83
CA LEU A 107 -19.53 -5.72 6.38
C LEU A 107 -19.46 -5.49 4.86
N ILE A 108 -20.06 -6.37 4.05
CA ILE A 108 -19.97 -6.26 2.59
C ILE A 108 -20.75 -5.04 2.06
N LEU A 109 -21.87 -4.68 2.69
CA LEU A 109 -22.62 -3.46 2.38
C LEU A 109 -21.81 -2.20 2.68
N GLN A 110 -21.13 -2.18 3.83
CA GLN A 110 -20.25 -1.08 4.21
C GLN A 110 -19.08 -0.95 3.22
N VAL A 111 -18.38 -2.05 2.93
CA VAL A 111 -17.26 -2.08 1.98
C VAL A 111 -17.71 -1.61 0.60
N GLN A 112 -18.87 -2.05 0.12
CA GLN A 112 -19.43 -1.59 -1.16
C GLN A 112 -19.62 -0.07 -1.16
N ARG A 113 -20.26 0.49 -0.12
CA ARG A 113 -20.52 1.92 -0.03
C ARG A 113 -19.23 2.73 0.09
N ASP A 114 -18.31 2.32 0.95
CA ASP A 114 -17.05 3.03 1.18
C ASP A 114 -16.19 3.06 -0.10
N VAL A 115 -16.09 1.93 -0.81
CA VAL A 115 -15.34 1.85 -2.07
C VAL A 115 -16.02 2.66 -3.17
N CYS A 116 -17.34 2.53 -3.36
CA CYS A 116 -18.06 3.32 -4.36
C CYS A 116 -17.88 4.83 -4.12
N MET A 117 -18.00 5.29 -2.88
CA MET A 117 -17.82 6.71 -2.55
C MET A 117 -16.38 7.18 -2.78
N ALA A 118 -15.38 6.39 -2.40
CA ALA A 118 -13.98 6.74 -2.63
C ALA A 118 -13.66 6.86 -4.13
N LEU A 119 -14.25 5.99 -4.97
CA LEU A 119 -14.07 6.04 -6.42
C LEU A 119 -14.83 7.21 -7.04
N GLU A 120 -16.05 7.52 -6.60
CA GLU A 120 -16.77 8.72 -7.06
C GLU A 120 -16.05 10.02 -6.67
N GLU A 121 -15.41 10.07 -5.49
CA GLU A 121 -14.61 11.23 -5.09
C GLU A 121 -13.42 11.45 -6.02
N LEU A 122 -12.74 10.36 -6.43
CA LEU A 122 -11.65 10.42 -7.40
C LEU A 122 -12.17 10.81 -8.79
N GLU A 123 -13.25 10.18 -9.26
CA GLU A 123 -13.86 10.50 -10.56
C GLU A 123 -14.29 11.97 -10.63
N ALA A 124 -14.84 12.53 -9.54
CA ALA A 124 -15.29 13.92 -9.46
C ALA A 124 -14.16 14.96 -9.65
N THR A 125 -12.89 14.55 -9.61
CA THR A 125 -11.75 15.45 -9.88
C THR A 125 -11.54 15.73 -11.36
N GLU A 126 -11.93 14.81 -12.24
CA GLU A 126 -11.71 14.88 -13.69
C GLU A 126 -13.00 14.72 -14.52
N GLY A 127 -14.07 14.19 -13.92
CA GLY A 127 -15.34 13.86 -14.56
C GLY A 127 -16.54 13.99 -13.61
N ASP A 128 -17.69 13.51 -14.06
CA ASP A 128 -18.97 13.62 -13.32
C ASP A 128 -19.75 12.30 -13.25
N LYS A 129 -19.12 11.19 -13.68
CA LYS A 129 -19.75 9.87 -13.67
C LYS A 129 -19.94 9.36 -12.24
N LYS A 130 -21.05 8.64 -12.05
CA LYS A 130 -21.45 8.02 -10.79
C LYS A 130 -21.82 6.56 -11.00
N PHE A 131 -21.86 5.79 -9.91
CA PHE A 131 -22.34 4.42 -9.95
C PHE A 131 -23.84 4.38 -10.26
N THR A 132 -24.21 3.55 -11.21
CA THR A 132 -25.58 3.06 -11.36
C THR A 132 -25.77 1.93 -10.35
N VAL A 133 -26.75 2.08 -9.46
CA VAL A 133 -27.06 1.10 -8.43
C VAL A 133 -28.28 0.28 -8.84
N ASP A 134 -28.11 -1.03 -8.94
CA ASP A 134 -29.16 -1.99 -9.26
C ASP A 134 -29.31 -3.02 -8.14
N ARG A 135 -30.40 -2.93 -7.38
CA ARG A 135 -30.79 -3.91 -6.35
C ARG A 135 -31.72 -4.95 -6.96
N TRP A 136 -31.38 -6.22 -6.83
CA TRP A 136 -32.12 -7.33 -7.43
C TRP A 136 -32.30 -8.49 -6.44
N GLU A 137 -33.29 -9.33 -6.70
CA GLU A 137 -33.67 -10.47 -5.86
C GLU A 137 -33.72 -11.76 -6.68
N ARG A 138 -33.55 -12.91 -6.02
CA ARG A 138 -33.61 -14.24 -6.65
C ARG A 138 -34.90 -14.96 -6.26
N LYS A 139 -35.48 -15.68 -7.22
CA LYS A 139 -36.64 -16.56 -6.97
C LYS A 139 -36.33 -17.67 -5.95
N GLU A 140 -35.08 -18.13 -5.93
CA GLU A 140 -34.61 -19.23 -5.06
C GLU A 140 -34.24 -18.76 -3.65
N GLY A 141 -34.24 -17.45 -3.39
CA GLY A 141 -33.87 -16.85 -2.12
C GLY A 141 -32.61 -15.99 -2.21
N GLY A 142 -32.64 -14.86 -1.49
CA GLY A 142 -31.57 -13.86 -1.50
C GLY A 142 -31.65 -12.89 -2.68
N GLY A 143 -30.52 -12.32 -3.07
CA GLY A 143 -30.43 -11.22 -4.02
C GLY A 143 -29.03 -10.61 -4.07
N GLY A 144 -28.95 -9.36 -4.52
CA GLY A 144 -27.70 -8.62 -4.57
C GLY A 144 -27.89 -7.16 -4.91
N ILE A 145 -26.80 -6.40 -4.81
CA ILE A 145 -26.74 -5.00 -5.20
C ILE A 145 -25.53 -4.87 -6.11
N SER A 146 -25.77 -4.51 -7.37
CA SER A 146 -24.74 -4.26 -8.35
C SER A 146 -24.54 -2.76 -8.52
N CYS A 147 -23.36 -2.26 -8.16
CA CYS A 147 -22.98 -0.87 -8.41
C CYS A 147 -22.01 -0.86 -9.60
N VAL A 148 -22.38 -0.22 -10.71
CA VAL A 148 -21.53 -0.13 -11.91
C VAL A 148 -21.35 1.32 -12.35
N LEU A 149 -20.09 1.75 -12.48
CA LEU A 149 -19.68 2.99 -13.12
C LEU A 149 -19.04 2.64 -14.46
N GLN A 150 -19.45 3.34 -15.52
CA GLN A 150 -18.97 3.10 -16.87
C GLN A 150 -18.70 4.41 -17.60
N ASP A 151 -17.68 4.40 -18.46
CA ASP A 151 -17.30 5.54 -19.31
C ASP A 151 -16.93 6.80 -18.50
N GLY A 152 -16.31 6.61 -17.32
CA GLY A 152 -15.71 7.68 -16.52
C GLY A 152 -14.38 8.18 -17.08
N GLN A 153 -13.93 9.33 -16.61
CA GLN A 153 -12.65 9.97 -16.95
C GLN A 153 -11.48 9.33 -16.21
N VAL A 154 -11.65 9.01 -14.93
CA VAL A 154 -10.66 8.27 -14.13
C VAL A 154 -10.89 6.78 -14.29
N PHE A 155 -12.14 6.33 -14.10
CA PHE A 155 -12.50 4.91 -14.18
C PHE A 155 -13.27 4.62 -15.46
N GLU A 156 -12.64 3.92 -16.39
CA GLU A 156 -13.29 3.51 -17.63
C GLU A 156 -14.40 2.50 -17.36
N LYS A 157 -14.18 1.59 -16.41
CA LYS A 157 -15.23 0.73 -15.85
C LYS A 157 -14.90 0.36 -14.41
N ALA A 158 -15.85 0.47 -13.51
CA ALA A 158 -15.73 -0.03 -12.15
C ALA A 158 -17.02 -0.72 -11.77
N GLY A 159 -16.93 -1.88 -11.13
CA GLY A 159 -18.09 -2.49 -10.51
C GLY A 159 -17.78 -3.03 -9.14
N VAL A 160 -18.69 -2.78 -8.21
CA VAL A 160 -18.61 -3.21 -6.81
C VAL A 160 -19.93 -3.90 -6.49
N ASN A 161 -19.92 -5.22 -6.57
CA ASN A 161 -21.14 -6.03 -6.48
C ASN A 161 -21.17 -6.77 -5.15
N ILE A 162 -22.33 -6.79 -4.50
CA ILE A 162 -22.60 -7.73 -3.41
C ILE A 162 -23.63 -8.77 -3.83
N SER A 163 -23.54 -9.96 -3.27
CA SER A 163 -24.52 -11.02 -3.47
C SER A 163 -24.73 -11.77 -2.17
N ILE A 164 -26.00 -12.09 -1.90
CA ILE A 164 -26.46 -12.82 -0.72
C ILE A 164 -27.36 -13.91 -1.24
N VAL A 165 -26.94 -15.15 -1.09
CA VAL A 165 -27.57 -16.32 -1.70
C VAL A 165 -28.00 -17.26 -0.59
N LEU A 166 -29.27 -17.62 -0.60
CA LEU A 166 -29.82 -18.68 0.21
C LEU A 166 -30.37 -19.76 -0.71
N GLY A 167 -30.22 -21.03 -0.33
CA GLY A 167 -30.78 -22.13 -1.09
C GLY A 167 -30.29 -23.48 -0.57
N ASN A 168 -30.47 -24.51 -1.39
CA ASN A 168 -29.97 -25.86 -1.09
C ASN A 168 -28.85 -26.21 -2.07
N LEU A 169 -27.77 -26.79 -1.54
CA LEU A 169 -26.65 -27.28 -2.34
C LEU A 169 -27.11 -28.45 -3.21
N PRO A 170 -26.94 -28.38 -4.54
CA PRO A 170 -27.25 -29.52 -5.38
C PRO A 170 -26.27 -30.67 -5.13
N PRO A 171 -26.66 -31.94 -5.33
CA PRO A 171 -25.79 -33.11 -5.07
C PRO A 171 -24.43 -33.05 -5.77
N ALA A 172 -24.36 -32.45 -6.97
CA ALA A 172 -23.10 -32.25 -7.68
C ALA A 172 -22.14 -31.29 -6.95
N ALA A 173 -22.65 -30.21 -6.35
CA ALA A 173 -21.84 -29.28 -5.57
C ALA A 173 -21.35 -29.93 -4.27
N VAL A 174 -22.22 -30.71 -3.59
CA VAL A 174 -21.84 -31.50 -2.41
C VAL A 174 -20.70 -32.48 -2.74
N ARG A 175 -20.81 -33.22 -3.84
CA ARG A 175 -19.73 -34.12 -4.31
C ARG A 175 -18.42 -33.39 -4.58
N GLN A 176 -18.48 -32.20 -5.20
CA GLN A 176 -17.29 -31.40 -5.48
C GLN A 176 -16.63 -30.88 -4.19
N MET A 177 -17.41 -30.46 -3.20
CA MET A 177 -16.92 -30.00 -1.90
C MET A 177 -16.32 -31.16 -1.08
N ARG A 178 -16.94 -32.35 -1.11
CA ARG A 178 -16.36 -33.58 -0.52
C ARG A 178 -15.00 -33.93 -1.12
N ALA A 179 -14.86 -33.82 -2.43
CA ALA A 179 -13.58 -34.04 -3.11
C ALA A 179 -12.48 -33.03 -2.70
N ARG A 180 -12.85 -31.90 -2.11
CA ARG A 180 -11.93 -30.89 -1.53
C ARG A 180 -11.70 -31.07 -0.03
N GLY A 181 -12.21 -32.16 0.57
CA GLY A 181 -12.00 -32.48 1.98
C GLY A 181 -13.07 -31.99 2.94
N LYS A 182 -14.20 -31.44 2.46
CA LYS A 182 -15.34 -31.10 3.32
C LYS A 182 -16.21 -32.33 3.56
N ASP A 183 -16.21 -32.85 4.78
CA ASP A 183 -17.01 -34.03 5.14
C ASP A 183 -18.39 -33.62 5.67
N PHE A 184 -19.40 -33.60 4.80
CA PHE A 184 -20.77 -33.28 5.19
C PHE A 184 -21.57 -34.54 5.56
N LYS A 185 -22.23 -34.53 6.72
CA LYS A 185 -23.19 -35.57 7.09
C LYS A 185 -24.51 -35.38 6.35
N THR A 186 -24.84 -36.30 5.46
CA THR A 186 -26.15 -36.36 4.76
C THR A 186 -26.61 -37.81 4.70
N LYS A 187 -27.90 -38.06 4.94
CA LYS A 187 -28.53 -39.37 4.78
C LYS A 187 -29.04 -39.60 3.36
N ASP A 188 -29.45 -38.54 2.66
CA ASP A 188 -30.04 -38.58 1.32
C ASP A 188 -29.45 -37.52 0.35
N ASP A 189 -29.80 -37.64 -0.93
CA ASP A 189 -29.46 -36.70 -2.03
C ASP A 189 -30.34 -35.42 -2.04
N SER A 190 -31.03 -35.10 -0.95
CA SER A 190 -32.03 -34.02 -0.85
C SER A 190 -31.45 -32.59 -0.81
N GLY A 191 -30.11 -32.47 -0.75
CA GLY A 191 -29.38 -31.20 -0.76
C GLY A 191 -29.35 -30.50 0.60
N LEU A 192 -28.23 -29.87 0.93
CA LEU A 192 -28.01 -29.21 2.23
C LEU A 192 -28.33 -27.72 2.15
N PRO A 193 -29.08 -27.14 3.11
CA PRO A 193 -29.29 -25.70 3.18
C PRO A 193 -27.95 -24.97 3.30
N PHE A 194 -27.75 -23.95 2.48
CA PHE A 194 -26.54 -23.12 2.52
C PHE A 194 -26.87 -21.63 2.47
N PHE A 195 -25.90 -20.86 2.96
CA PHE A 195 -25.86 -19.42 2.85
C PHE A 195 -24.50 -19.00 2.29
N ALA A 196 -24.52 -18.06 1.35
CA ALA A 196 -23.31 -17.44 0.83
C ALA A 196 -23.51 -15.93 0.73
N ALA A 197 -22.58 -15.15 1.28
CA ALA A 197 -22.59 -13.70 1.14
C ALA A 197 -21.19 -13.21 0.77
N GLY A 198 -21.10 -12.23 -0.12
CA GLY A 198 -19.80 -11.65 -0.46
C GLY A 198 -19.87 -10.37 -1.26
N VAL A 199 -18.79 -9.59 -1.17
CA VAL A 199 -18.49 -8.48 -2.06
C VAL A 199 -17.46 -8.93 -3.10
N SER A 200 -17.65 -8.53 -4.35
CA SER A 200 -16.72 -8.77 -5.45
C SER A 200 -16.62 -7.51 -6.29
N SER A 201 -15.39 -7.10 -6.61
CA SER A 201 -15.12 -5.86 -7.30
C SER A 201 -14.00 -5.99 -8.31
N VAL A 202 -14.17 -5.34 -9.44
CA VAL A 202 -13.13 -5.13 -10.45
C VAL A 202 -13.20 -3.69 -10.92
N ILE A 203 -12.04 -3.02 -10.93
CA ILE A 203 -11.92 -1.61 -11.29
C ILE A 203 -10.86 -1.50 -12.37
N HIS A 204 -11.26 -1.01 -13.54
CA HIS A 204 -10.44 -0.74 -14.71
C HIS A 204 -10.31 0.78 -14.93
N PRO A 205 -9.20 1.39 -14.48
CA PRO A 205 -8.91 2.78 -14.76
C PRO A 205 -8.73 3.06 -16.25
N ARG A 206 -9.02 4.30 -16.65
CA ARG A 206 -8.80 4.76 -18.02
C ARG A 206 -7.32 4.89 -18.35
N SER A 207 -6.55 5.52 -17.45
CA SER A 207 -5.10 5.71 -17.61
C SER A 207 -4.34 4.38 -17.56
N PRO A 208 -3.42 4.10 -18.51
CA PRO A 208 -2.48 2.96 -18.46
C PRO A 208 -1.59 2.95 -17.22
N ASN A 209 -1.35 4.12 -16.63
CA ASN A 209 -0.49 4.30 -15.46
C ASN A 209 -1.17 3.87 -14.16
N VAL A 210 -2.50 3.76 -14.13
CA VAL A 210 -3.23 3.32 -12.95
C VAL A 210 -3.57 1.83 -13.10
N PRO A 211 -3.14 0.97 -12.16
CA PRO A 211 -3.39 -0.47 -12.25
C PRO A 211 -4.87 -0.82 -12.12
N THR A 212 -5.29 -1.88 -12.81
CA THR A 212 -6.55 -2.56 -12.52
C THR A 212 -6.43 -3.23 -11.14
N ILE A 213 -7.48 -3.18 -10.34
CA ILE A 213 -7.55 -3.90 -9.06
C ILE A 213 -8.76 -4.83 -9.05
N HIS A 214 -8.60 -5.97 -8.38
CA HIS A 214 -9.68 -6.89 -8.04
C HIS A 214 -9.67 -7.17 -6.54
N PHE A 215 -10.84 -7.24 -5.94
CA PHE A 215 -10.98 -7.80 -4.59
C PHE A 215 -12.27 -8.58 -4.43
N ASN A 216 -12.23 -9.58 -3.57
CA ASN A 216 -13.36 -10.40 -3.19
C ASN A 216 -13.27 -10.74 -1.71
N TYR A 217 -14.37 -10.64 -0.97
CA TYR A 217 -14.46 -11.15 0.39
C TYR A 217 -15.82 -11.80 0.58
N ARG A 218 -15.81 -13.09 0.95
CA ARG A 218 -17.01 -13.92 1.01
C ARG A 218 -17.02 -14.83 2.24
N TYR A 219 -18.22 -15.15 2.66
CA TYR A 219 -18.54 -16.10 3.71
C TYR A 219 -19.47 -17.16 3.14
N PHE A 220 -19.25 -18.39 3.53
CA PHE A 220 -20.08 -19.52 3.17
C PHE A 220 -20.40 -20.31 4.43
N GLU A 221 -21.65 -20.74 4.58
CA GLU A 221 -22.02 -21.73 5.57
C GLU A 221 -23.05 -22.74 5.05
N VAL A 222 -22.92 -23.98 5.51
CA VAL A 222 -23.82 -25.10 5.24
C VAL A 222 -24.38 -25.58 6.56
N VAL A 223 -25.69 -25.78 6.61
CA VAL A 223 -26.37 -26.39 7.76
C VAL A 223 -26.47 -27.88 7.51
N GLU A 224 -25.88 -28.67 8.39
CA GLU A 224 -25.95 -30.14 8.36
C GLU A 224 -27.27 -30.64 8.97
N GLU A 225 -27.58 -31.93 8.76
CA GLU A 225 -28.81 -32.54 9.26
C GLU A 225 -28.94 -32.51 10.79
N ASP A 226 -27.82 -32.58 11.51
CA ASP A 226 -27.78 -32.51 12.99
C ASP A 226 -27.89 -31.06 13.51
N GLY A 227 -28.06 -30.08 12.62
CA GLY A 227 -28.15 -28.66 12.93
C GLY A 227 -26.80 -27.98 13.13
N THR A 228 -25.68 -28.71 13.05
CA THR A 228 -24.35 -28.12 13.07
C THR A 228 -24.08 -27.35 11.78
N ARG A 229 -23.12 -26.41 11.83
CA ARG A 229 -22.77 -25.56 10.70
C ARG A 229 -21.30 -25.72 10.35
N GLN A 230 -21.03 -26.10 9.11
CA GLN A 230 -19.71 -25.90 8.51
C GLN A 230 -19.69 -24.55 7.84
N TRP A 231 -18.63 -23.79 8.08
CA TRP A 231 -18.47 -22.45 7.54
C TRP A 231 -17.03 -22.22 7.13
N TRP A 232 -16.82 -21.29 6.22
CA TRP A 232 -15.48 -20.82 5.87
C TRP A 232 -15.58 -19.44 5.23
N PHE A 233 -14.47 -18.72 5.31
CA PHE A 233 -14.27 -17.49 4.57
C PHE A 233 -13.36 -17.72 3.37
N GLY A 234 -13.52 -16.88 2.36
CA GLY A 234 -12.59 -16.79 1.25
C GLY A 234 -12.48 -15.34 0.79
N GLY A 235 -11.40 -15.03 0.10
CA GLY A 235 -11.21 -13.69 -0.41
C GLY A 235 -9.81 -13.40 -0.88
N GLY A 236 -9.56 -12.13 -1.11
CA GLY A 236 -8.30 -11.64 -1.62
C GLY A 236 -8.43 -10.27 -2.24
N THR A 237 -7.29 -9.63 -2.42
CA THR A 237 -7.15 -8.38 -3.17
C THR A 237 -5.87 -8.49 -3.98
N ASP A 238 -5.94 -8.21 -5.28
CA ASP A 238 -4.82 -8.32 -6.21
C ASP A 238 -4.76 -7.17 -7.22
N LEU A 239 -3.53 -6.86 -7.66
CA LEU A 239 -3.22 -5.70 -8.48
C LEU A 239 -2.68 -6.12 -9.86
N THR A 240 -3.21 -5.50 -10.91
CA THR A 240 -2.91 -5.78 -12.32
C THR A 240 -2.47 -4.49 -13.03
N PRO A 241 -1.19 -4.10 -12.91
CA PRO A 241 -0.64 -2.96 -13.64
C PRO A 241 -0.50 -3.21 -15.14
N SER A 242 -0.55 -2.13 -15.93
CA SER A 242 -0.06 -2.15 -17.32
C SER A 242 1.40 -1.70 -17.42
N TYR A 243 1.85 -0.85 -16.50
CA TYR A 243 3.26 -0.48 -16.34
C TYR A 243 3.69 -0.69 -14.90
N LEU A 244 4.91 -1.17 -14.70
CA LEU A 244 5.44 -1.43 -13.38
C LEU A 244 5.89 -0.12 -12.71
N ASP A 245 5.24 0.26 -11.62
CA ASP A 245 5.73 1.27 -10.68
C ASP A 245 6.02 0.56 -9.36
N ILE A 246 7.31 0.44 -9.02
CA ILE A 246 7.72 -0.37 -7.87
C ILE A 246 7.17 0.22 -6.56
N GLU A 247 7.13 1.54 -6.42
CA GLU A 247 6.62 2.18 -5.20
C GLU A 247 5.15 1.85 -4.98
N ASP A 248 4.36 1.89 -6.05
CA ASP A 248 2.93 1.59 -6.00
C ASP A 248 2.69 0.12 -5.64
N VAL A 249 3.47 -0.80 -6.22
CA VAL A 249 3.37 -2.23 -5.91
C VAL A 249 3.79 -2.52 -4.47
N VAL A 250 4.86 -1.89 -3.99
CA VAL A 250 5.30 -1.98 -2.60
C VAL A 250 4.25 -1.44 -1.64
N HIS A 251 3.69 -0.25 -1.91
CA HIS A 251 2.65 0.37 -1.10
C HIS A 251 1.44 -0.57 -0.97
N PHE A 252 1.00 -1.12 -2.11
CA PHE A 252 -0.10 -2.07 -2.16
C PHE A 252 0.16 -3.30 -1.29
N HIS A 253 1.28 -3.99 -1.53
CA HIS A 253 1.63 -5.22 -0.80
C HIS A 253 1.92 -4.99 0.68
N SER A 254 2.56 -3.87 1.04
CA SER A 254 2.81 -3.49 2.43
C SER A 254 1.51 -3.24 3.20
N THR A 255 0.55 -2.56 2.56
CA THR A 255 -0.77 -2.32 3.16
C THR A 255 -1.54 -3.62 3.40
N LEU A 256 -1.45 -4.59 2.48
CA LEU A 256 -2.06 -5.92 2.66
C LEU A 256 -1.34 -6.73 3.73
N LYS A 257 -0.01 -6.64 3.80
CA LYS A 257 0.81 -7.28 4.83
C LYS A 257 0.46 -6.74 6.22
N ASP A 258 0.36 -5.43 6.39
CA ASP A 258 -0.04 -4.80 7.64
C ASP A 258 -1.43 -5.24 8.11
N ALA A 259 -2.35 -5.50 7.18
CA ALA A 259 -3.66 -6.05 7.50
C ALA A 259 -3.58 -7.50 8.01
N CYS A 260 -2.71 -8.32 7.39
CA CYS A 260 -2.48 -9.71 7.76
C CYS A 260 -1.73 -9.84 9.10
N ASP A 261 -0.67 -9.05 9.29
CA ASP A 261 0.24 -9.10 10.46
C ASP A 261 -0.47 -8.78 11.78
N LYS A 262 -1.63 -8.10 11.74
CA LYS A 262 -2.50 -7.88 12.91
C LYS A 262 -3.08 -9.17 13.48
N HIS A 263 -3.13 -10.24 12.69
CA HIS A 263 -3.71 -11.53 13.06
C HIS A 263 -2.63 -12.59 13.20
N ASP A 264 -1.77 -12.75 12.18
CA ASP A 264 -0.59 -13.61 12.23
C ASP A 264 0.36 -13.24 11.06
N LYS A 265 1.65 -13.06 11.38
CA LYS A 265 2.72 -12.73 10.43
C LYS A 265 2.95 -13.82 9.37
N SER A 266 2.46 -15.04 9.59
CA SER A 266 2.54 -16.15 8.63
C SER A 266 1.52 -16.02 7.49
N LEU A 267 0.44 -15.23 7.68
CA LEU A 267 -0.69 -15.17 6.75
C LEU A 267 -0.31 -14.48 5.44
N TYR A 268 0.38 -13.34 5.49
CA TYR A 268 0.76 -12.63 4.27
C TYR A 268 1.67 -13.48 3.36
N PRO A 269 2.79 -14.07 3.83
CA PRO A 269 3.60 -14.95 3.00
C PRO A 269 2.82 -16.10 2.38
N LYS A 270 1.93 -16.74 3.15
CA LYS A 270 1.06 -17.84 2.69
C LYS A 270 0.11 -17.39 1.59
N PHE A 271 -0.65 -16.33 1.84
CA PHE A 271 -1.71 -15.86 0.94
C PHE A 271 -1.17 -15.09 -0.26
N LYS A 272 0.01 -14.47 -0.14
CA LYS A 272 0.72 -13.88 -1.27
C LYS A 272 1.17 -14.97 -2.24
N LYS A 273 1.82 -16.02 -1.74
CA LYS A 273 2.21 -17.16 -2.59
C LYS A 273 0.99 -17.77 -3.27
N TRP A 274 -0.10 -17.96 -2.54
CA TRP A 274 -1.33 -18.50 -3.12
C TRP A 274 -1.92 -17.58 -4.19
N CYS A 275 -1.83 -16.26 -4.03
CA CYS A 275 -2.24 -15.29 -5.04
C CYS A 275 -1.43 -15.44 -6.34
N ASP A 276 -0.10 -15.54 -6.23
CA ASP A 276 0.79 -15.75 -7.38
C ASP A 276 0.47 -17.05 -8.14
N ASP A 277 0.17 -18.13 -7.39
CA ASP A 277 -0.16 -19.43 -7.96
C ASP A 277 -1.56 -19.41 -8.63
N TYR A 278 -2.55 -18.80 -7.98
CA TYR A 278 -3.95 -18.77 -8.45
C TYR A 278 -4.13 -17.96 -9.72
N PHE A 279 -3.52 -16.76 -9.80
CA PHE A 279 -3.68 -15.85 -10.93
C PHE A 279 -2.67 -16.08 -12.06
N THR A 280 -2.22 -17.32 -12.22
CA THR A 280 -1.39 -17.74 -13.35
C THR A 280 -2.25 -17.92 -14.60
N ILE A 281 -1.71 -17.58 -15.77
CA ILE A 281 -2.26 -17.86 -17.09
C ILE A 281 -1.37 -18.95 -17.73
N PRO A 282 -1.66 -20.25 -17.49
CA PRO A 282 -0.77 -21.36 -17.87
C PRO A 282 -0.32 -21.33 -19.34
N HIS A 283 -1.23 -21.05 -20.26
CA HIS A 283 -0.91 -21.04 -21.69
C HIS A 283 -0.04 -19.85 -22.14
N ARG A 284 0.19 -18.86 -21.27
CA ARG A 284 1.09 -17.72 -21.49
C ARG A 284 2.37 -17.80 -20.66
N GLY A 285 2.42 -18.65 -19.64
CA GLY A 285 3.54 -18.73 -18.70
C GLY A 285 3.74 -17.46 -17.87
N GLU A 286 2.68 -16.67 -17.66
CA GLU A 286 2.72 -15.39 -16.93
C GLU A 286 1.59 -15.33 -15.89
N ARG A 287 1.71 -14.44 -14.90
CA ARG A 287 0.64 -14.10 -13.97
C ARG A 287 -0.17 -12.94 -14.54
N ARG A 288 -1.45 -12.86 -14.16
CA ARG A 288 -2.36 -11.79 -14.56
C ARG A 288 -1.78 -10.42 -14.21
N GLY A 289 -1.26 -10.29 -12.99
CA GLY A 289 -0.71 -9.08 -12.41
C GLY A 289 0.40 -9.36 -11.39
N VAL A 290 0.69 -8.40 -10.53
CA VAL A 290 1.77 -8.46 -9.52
C VAL A 290 1.35 -9.12 -8.19
N GLY A 291 0.21 -9.81 -8.20
CA GLY A 291 -0.33 -10.53 -7.05
C GLY A 291 -0.99 -9.62 -6.01
N GLY A 292 -0.96 -10.08 -4.78
CA GLY A 292 -1.61 -9.47 -3.62
C GLY A 292 -1.83 -10.54 -2.56
N ILE A 293 -3.03 -10.68 -2.02
CA ILE A 293 -3.39 -11.82 -1.16
C ILE A 293 -4.55 -12.61 -1.77
N PHE A 294 -4.51 -13.93 -1.66
CA PHE A 294 -5.61 -14.82 -2.01
C PHE A 294 -5.74 -15.93 -0.97
N PHE A 295 -6.96 -16.19 -0.54
CA PHE A 295 -7.28 -17.26 0.39
C PHE A 295 -8.66 -17.84 0.12
N ASP A 296 -8.81 -19.12 0.42
CA ASP A 296 -10.05 -19.87 0.37
C ASP A 296 -10.05 -20.84 1.56
N ASP A 297 -11.23 -21.34 1.92
CA ASP A 297 -11.39 -22.34 2.99
C ASP A 297 -10.78 -21.91 4.34
N VAL A 298 -10.87 -20.63 4.72
CA VAL A 298 -10.43 -20.14 6.05
C VAL A 298 -11.53 -20.41 7.07
N ASP A 299 -11.35 -21.48 7.86
CA ASP A 299 -12.28 -21.95 8.90
C ASP A 299 -11.63 -22.10 10.30
N GLU A 300 -10.40 -21.61 10.46
CA GLU A 300 -9.61 -21.62 11.70
C GLU A 300 -9.07 -20.21 12.03
N PRO A 301 -8.65 -19.95 13.29
CA PRO A 301 -8.84 -20.81 14.48
C PRO A 301 -10.27 -20.76 15.06
N SER A 302 -11.01 -19.68 14.79
CA SER A 302 -12.42 -19.55 15.16
C SER A 302 -13.16 -18.65 14.18
N GLN A 303 -14.50 -18.77 14.14
CA GLN A 303 -15.34 -17.96 13.25
C GLN A 303 -15.16 -16.45 13.47
N GLU A 304 -14.98 -16.06 14.72
CA GLU A 304 -14.79 -14.67 15.10
C GLU A 304 -13.42 -14.14 14.65
N GLU A 305 -12.35 -14.91 14.83
CA GLU A 305 -11.01 -14.51 14.43
C GLU A 305 -10.86 -14.47 12.92
N ALA A 306 -11.42 -15.46 12.20
CA ALA A 306 -11.47 -15.46 10.75
C ALA A 306 -12.26 -14.26 10.21
N PHE A 307 -13.40 -13.90 10.83
CA PHE A 307 -14.15 -12.71 10.47
C PHE A 307 -13.36 -11.42 10.68
N ARG A 308 -12.63 -11.27 11.81
CA ARG A 308 -11.77 -10.10 12.06
C ARG A 308 -10.63 -9.99 11.06
N PHE A 309 -10.05 -11.12 10.65
CA PHE A 309 -9.05 -11.18 9.60
C PHE A 309 -9.62 -10.69 8.26
N VAL A 310 -10.75 -11.23 7.83
CA VAL A 310 -11.44 -10.82 6.60
C VAL A 310 -11.82 -9.35 6.63
N LYS A 311 -12.35 -8.87 7.76
CA LYS A 311 -12.64 -7.45 7.95
C LYS A 311 -11.40 -6.57 7.79
N SER A 312 -10.27 -6.96 8.39
CA SER A 312 -9.02 -6.19 8.28
C SER A 312 -8.50 -6.15 6.84
N CYS A 313 -8.67 -7.23 6.08
CA CYS A 313 -8.33 -7.27 4.66
C CYS A 313 -9.30 -6.43 3.81
N ALA A 314 -10.59 -6.42 4.14
CA ALA A 314 -11.57 -5.57 3.46
C ALA A 314 -11.32 -4.08 3.72
N ASP A 315 -11.01 -3.71 4.97
CA ASP A 315 -10.66 -2.35 5.38
C ASP A 315 -9.36 -1.85 4.71
N SER A 316 -8.49 -2.75 4.22
CA SER A 316 -7.22 -2.39 3.57
C SER A 316 -7.35 -2.08 2.08
N VAL A 317 -8.50 -2.34 1.45
CA VAL A 317 -8.72 -2.11 0.01
C VAL A 317 -8.55 -0.63 -0.37
N ILE A 318 -9.23 0.27 0.33
CA ILE A 318 -9.16 1.71 0.06
C ILE A 318 -7.73 2.26 0.28
N PRO A 319 -7.08 2.06 1.45
CA PRO A 319 -5.74 2.60 1.67
C PRO A 319 -4.68 1.96 0.76
N SER A 320 -4.85 0.72 0.30
CA SER A 320 -3.90 0.09 -0.64
C SER A 320 -4.03 0.61 -2.07
N TYR A 321 -5.19 1.12 -2.48
CA TYR A 321 -5.45 1.48 -3.87
C TYR A 321 -5.62 2.98 -4.14
N VAL A 322 -6.38 3.69 -3.31
CA VAL A 322 -6.70 5.12 -3.56
C VAL A 322 -5.45 6.00 -3.67
N PRO A 323 -4.40 5.84 -2.83
CA PRO A 323 -3.16 6.61 -2.99
C PRO A 323 -2.49 6.42 -4.36
N ILE A 324 -2.51 5.19 -4.89
CA ILE A 324 -1.96 4.87 -6.22
C ILE A 324 -2.75 5.60 -7.31
N VAL A 325 -4.08 5.56 -7.25
CA VAL A 325 -4.92 6.27 -8.22
C VAL A 325 -4.64 7.78 -8.17
N LYS A 326 -4.63 8.38 -6.97
CA LYS A 326 -4.35 9.83 -6.80
C LYS A 326 -3.00 10.23 -7.39
N LYS A 327 -1.97 9.40 -7.21
CA LYS A 327 -0.62 9.63 -7.75
C LYS A 327 -0.58 9.57 -9.28
N GLN A 328 -1.27 8.60 -9.88
CA GLN A 328 -1.08 8.23 -11.29
C GLN A 328 -2.18 8.70 -12.25
N MET A 329 -3.38 9.08 -11.76
CA MET A 329 -4.55 9.32 -12.63
C MET A 329 -4.38 10.49 -13.60
N THR A 330 -3.59 11.50 -13.25
CA THR A 330 -3.35 12.70 -14.09
C THR A 330 -2.08 12.59 -14.95
N ARG A 331 -1.34 11.47 -14.86
CA ARG A 331 -0.12 11.26 -15.65
C ARG A 331 -0.47 11.04 -17.12
N GLY A 332 0.08 11.89 -17.99
CA GLY A 332 -0.12 11.80 -19.43
C GLY A 332 0.37 10.47 -20.02
N TYR A 333 -0.31 10.02 -21.09
CA TYR A 333 0.02 8.82 -21.85
C TYR A 333 -0.39 9.00 -23.32
N GLY A 334 0.30 8.31 -24.21
CA GLY A 334 0.06 8.28 -25.65
C GLY A 334 -0.62 7.00 -26.13
N LEU A 335 -0.68 6.87 -27.45
CA LEU A 335 -1.35 5.75 -28.12
C LEU A 335 -0.67 4.41 -27.85
N ALA A 336 0.67 4.37 -27.80
CA ALA A 336 1.43 3.16 -27.54
C ALA A 336 1.11 2.59 -26.14
N GLU A 337 1.13 3.43 -25.11
CA GLU A 337 0.78 3.01 -23.75
C GLU A 337 -0.67 2.54 -23.63
N ARG A 338 -1.59 3.20 -24.33
CA ARG A 338 -2.98 2.76 -24.39
C ARG A 338 -3.11 1.42 -25.11
N GLN A 339 -2.42 1.19 -26.22
CA GLN A 339 -2.45 -0.09 -26.93
C GLN A 339 -1.91 -1.23 -26.06
N TRP A 340 -0.81 -0.99 -25.34
CA TRP A 340 -0.26 -1.94 -24.39
C TRP A 340 -1.24 -2.26 -23.26
N GLN A 341 -1.88 -1.25 -22.66
CA GLN A 341 -2.94 -1.45 -21.65
C GLN A 341 -4.07 -2.34 -22.19
N LEU A 342 -4.50 -2.14 -23.44
CA LEU A 342 -5.54 -2.96 -24.06
C LEU A 342 -5.09 -4.42 -24.28
N LEU A 343 -3.82 -4.65 -24.60
CA LEU A 343 -3.23 -6.01 -24.68
C LEU A 343 -3.19 -6.68 -23.30
N ARG A 344 -2.75 -5.95 -22.26
CA ARG A 344 -2.79 -6.45 -20.86
C ARG A 344 -4.21 -6.74 -20.39
N ARG A 345 -5.20 -5.93 -20.77
CA ARG A 345 -6.61 -6.21 -20.53
C ARG A 345 -7.11 -7.45 -21.29
N GLY A 346 -6.57 -7.74 -22.47
CA GLY A 346 -6.79 -9.01 -23.17
C GLY A 346 -6.38 -10.22 -22.32
N ARG A 347 -5.25 -10.13 -21.61
CA ARG A 347 -4.80 -11.17 -20.65
C ARG A 347 -5.74 -11.29 -19.45
N TYR A 348 -6.28 -10.18 -18.96
CA TYR A 348 -7.29 -10.19 -17.91
C TYR A 348 -8.55 -10.96 -18.34
N VAL A 349 -9.03 -10.73 -19.56
CA VAL A 349 -10.16 -11.46 -20.16
C VAL A 349 -9.84 -12.94 -20.34
N GLU A 350 -8.64 -13.27 -20.85
CA GLU A 350 -8.18 -14.66 -21.00
C GLU A 350 -8.23 -15.41 -19.66
N PHE A 351 -7.74 -14.79 -18.58
CA PHE A 351 -7.80 -15.40 -17.25
C PHE A 351 -9.24 -15.63 -16.79
N ASN A 352 -10.08 -14.59 -16.84
CA ASN A 352 -11.44 -14.67 -16.30
C ASN A 352 -12.31 -15.70 -17.05
N LEU A 353 -12.18 -15.80 -18.37
CA LEU A 353 -12.99 -16.74 -19.15
C LEU A 353 -12.44 -18.17 -19.12
N VAL A 354 -11.11 -18.35 -19.02
CA VAL A 354 -10.48 -19.67 -19.19
C VAL A 354 -10.08 -20.32 -17.86
N TYR A 355 -9.79 -19.56 -16.80
CA TYR A 355 -9.23 -20.12 -15.57
C TYR A 355 -9.97 -19.73 -14.29
N ASP A 356 -10.59 -18.55 -14.25
CA ASP A 356 -11.27 -18.11 -13.03
C ASP A 356 -12.42 -19.04 -12.63
N ARG A 357 -12.29 -19.64 -11.45
CA ARG A 357 -13.27 -20.59 -10.91
C ARG A 357 -14.60 -19.91 -10.65
N GLY A 358 -14.59 -18.67 -10.17
CA GLY A 358 -15.79 -17.90 -9.85
C GLY A 358 -16.63 -17.62 -11.09
N THR A 359 -16.00 -17.10 -12.14
CA THR A 359 -16.64 -16.79 -13.43
C THR A 359 -17.21 -18.04 -14.09
N LYS A 360 -16.42 -19.13 -14.19
CA LYS A 360 -16.90 -20.39 -14.77
C LYS A 360 -18.09 -20.97 -14.02
N PHE A 361 -17.99 -21.01 -12.69
CA PHE A 361 -19.07 -21.52 -11.86
C PHE A 361 -20.34 -20.67 -12.00
N GLY A 362 -20.19 -19.34 -11.98
CA GLY A 362 -21.30 -18.41 -12.17
C GLY A 362 -22.01 -18.58 -13.52
N LEU A 363 -21.26 -18.67 -14.62
CA LEU A 363 -21.82 -18.87 -15.96
C LEU A 363 -22.49 -20.24 -16.15
N ALA A 364 -22.00 -21.27 -15.44
CA ALA A 364 -22.59 -22.59 -15.45
C ALA A 364 -23.81 -22.75 -14.52
N THR A 365 -24.04 -21.80 -13.61
CA THR A 365 -25.14 -21.85 -12.63
C THR A 365 -26.44 -21.33 -13.27
N PRO A 366 -27.49 -22.17 -13.37
CA PRO A 366 -28.79 -21.72 -13.87
C PRO A 366 -29.35 -20.56 -13.04
N GLY A 367 -29.93 -19.56 -13.71
CA GLY A 367 -30.54 -18.40 -13.06
C GLY A 367 -29.54 -17.39 -12.46
N ALA A 368 -28.23 -17.59 -12.63
CA ALA A 368 -27.24 -16.60 -12.22
C ALA A 368 -27.34 -15.32 -13.06
N ARG A 369 -27.11 -14.16 -12.42
CA ARG A 369 -27.15 -12.86 -13.10
C ARG A 369 -25.87 -12.65 -13.91
N ILE A 370 -25.92 -13.01 -15.20
CA ILE A 370 -24.78 -12.97 -16.13
C ILE A 370 -24.11 -11.59 -16.15
N GLU A 371 -24.89 -10.51 -16.16
CA GLU A 371 -24.36 -9.13 -16.13
C GLU A 371 -23.55 -8.81 -14.87
N SER A 372 -23.87 -9.42 -13.72
CA SER A 372 -23.05 -9.26 -12.50
C SER A 372 -21.75 -10.05 -12.57
N ILE A 373 -21.73 -11.18 -13.28
CA ILE A 373 -20.54 -12.03 -13.45
C ILE A 373 -19.57 -11.38 -14.45
N LEU A 374 -20.08 -10.93 -15.59
CA LEU A 374 -19.29 -10.30 -16.66
C LEU A 374 -18.96 -8.84 -16.40
N MET A 375 -19.42 -8.26 -15.28
CA MET A 375 -18.97 -6.95 -14.79
C MET A 375 -17.44 -6.86 -14.74
N SER A 376 -16.77 -7.97 -14.41
CA SER A 376 -15.31 -8.10 -14.32
C SER A 376 -14.56 -7.88 -15.64
N LEU A 377 -15.24 -7.91 -16.80
CA LEU A 377 -14.59 -7.68 -18.09
C LEU A 377 -14.42 -6.17 -18.35
N PRO A 378 -13.28 -5.73 -18.88
CA PRO A 378 -13.06 -4.33 -19.27
C PRO A 378 -13.95 -3.94 -20.46
N LEU A 379 -14.18 -2.63 -20.66
CA LEU A 379 -14.95 -2.16 -21.83
C LEU A 379 -14.28 -2.48 -23.15
N VAL A 380 -12.94 -2.38 -23.18
CA VAL A 380 -12.15 -2.62 -24.38
C VAL A 380 -10.92 -3.41 -23.99
N ALA A 381 -10.63 -4.42 -24.80
CA ALA A 381 -9.42 -5.24 -24.77
C ALA A 381 -8.93 -5.46 -26.21
N ARG A 382 -7.65 -5.81 -26.37
CA ARG A 382 -7.01 -6.04 -27.67
C ARG A 382 -6.27 -7.38 -27.64
N TRP A 383 -6.26 -8.05 -28.78
CA TRP A 383 -5.38 -9.18 -29.07
C TRP A 383 -4.62 -8.90 -30.36
N GLU A 384 -3.34 -9.21 -30.34
CA GLU A 384 -2.43 -9.03 -31.48
C GLU A 384 -1.59 -10.28 -31.68
N TYR A 385 -1.43 -10.68 -32.92
CA TYR A 385 -0.72 -11.90 -33.29
C TYR A 385 0.79 -11.70 -33.12
N CYS A 386 1.45 -12.59 -32.37
CA CYS A 386 2.90 -12.58 -32.14
C CYS A 386 3.48 -11.22 -31.69
N HIS A 387 2.73 -10.47 -30.88
CA HIS A 387 3.23 -9.23 -30.29
C HIS A 387 4.16 -9.54 -29.12
N ASP A 388 5.43 -9.14 -29.24
CA ASP A 388 6.43 -9.16 -28.18
C ASP A 388 6.92 -7.74 -27.86
N PRO A 389 7.02 -7.33 -26.58
CA PRO A 389 7.55 -6.03 -26.22
C PRO A 389 9.05 -5.94 -26.53
N ALA A 390 9.52 -4.74 -26.89
CA ALA A 390 10.93 -4.51 -27.20
C ALA A 390 11.81 -4.78 -25.96
N PRO A 391 12.98 -5.43 -26.10
CA PRO A 391 13.90 -5.63 -24.97
C PRO A 391 14.29 -4.31 -24.31
N GLY A 392 14.29 -4.28 -22.96
CA GLY A 392 14.60 -3.07 -22.18
C GLY A 392 13.50 -2.00 -22.16
N SER A 393 12.33 -2.28 -22.74
CA SER A 393 11.16 -1.39 -22.62
C SER A 393 10.44 -1.58 -21.28
N PRO A 394 9.67 -0.57 -20.81
CA PRO A 394 8.83 -0.70 -19.62
C PRO A 394 7.81 -1.85 -19.70
N GLU A 395 7.35 -2.19 -20.91
CA GLU A 395 6.49 -3.35 -21.16
C GLU A 395 7.23 -4.67 -20.89
N ALA A 396 8.49 -4.78 -21.33
CA ALA A 396 9.32 -5.95 -21.08
C ALA A 396 9.66 -6.10 -19.59
N GLU A 397 9.90 -5.00 -18.87
CA GLU A 397 10.10 -4.99 -17.42
C GLU A 397 8.90 -5.56 -16.66
N LEU A 398 7.67 -5.14 -17.03
CA LEU A 398 6.46 -5.73 -16.46
C LEU A 398 6.40 -7.23 -16.80
N MET A 399 6.62 -7.62 -18.05
CA MET A 399 6.54 -9.02 -18.45
C MET A 399 7.49 -9.93 -17.66
N GLU A 400 8.68 -9.44 -17.31
CA GLU A 400 9.64 -10.17 -16.50
C GLU A 400 9.07 -10.50 -15.11
N VAL A 401 8.48 -9.52 -14.42
CA VAL A 401 7.89 -9.76 -13.09
C VAL A 401 6.64 -10.62 -13.12
N LEU A 402 5.88 -10.58 -14.23
CA LEU A 402 4.72 -11.45 -14.43
C LEU A 402 5.13 -12.91 -14.71
N LYS A 403 6.29 -13.14 -15.34
CA LYS A 403 6.86 -14.48 -15.54
C LYS A 403 7.60 -14.98 -14.30
N ASN A 404 8.17 -14.08 -13.50
CA ASN A 404 8.97 -14.38 -12.33
C ASN A 404 8.51 -13.55 -11.12
N PRO A 405 7.49 -14.01 -10.35
CA PRO A 405 6.94 -13.28 -9.21
C PRO A 405 8.01 -12.93 -8.19
N ARG A 406 7.97 -11.69 -7.72
CA ARG A 406 8.91 -11.15 -6.72
C ARG A 406 8.24 -11.02 -5.37
N ASP A 407 9.04 -10.98 -4.32
CA ASP A 407 8.58 -10.63 -2.99
C ASP A 407 8.67 -9.12 -2.77
N TRP A 408 7.53 -8.43 -2.87
CA TRP A 408 7.47 -6.98 -2.84
C TRP A 408 7.68 -6.36 -1.46
N CYS A 409 7.52 -7.14 -0.38
CA CYS A 409 7.71 -6.66 0.99
C CYS A 409 9.08 -7.06 1.57
N LYS A 410 9.93 -7.74 0.78
CA LYS A 410 11.34 -7.92 1.12
C LYS A 410 12.09 -6.64 0.83
N ARG A 411 12.91 -6.24 1.79
CA ARG A 411 13.63 -4.97 1.81
C ARG A 411 14.56 -4.78 0.59
N GLU A 412 15.02 -5.89 0.03
CA GLU A 412 15.87 -5.97 -1.17
C GLU A 412 15.15 -5.56 -2.48
N ASN A 413 13.82 -5.59 -2.50
CA ASN A 413 12.98 -5.32 -3.69
C ASN A 413 12.27 -3.96 -3.63
N LEU A 414 12.48 -3.19 -2.56
CA LEU A 414 12.00 -1.82 -2.45
C LEU A 414 12.81 -0.94 -3.43
N PRO A 415 12.16 -0.08 -4.22
CA PRO A 415 12.87 0.81 -5.11
C PRO A 415 13.75 1.72 -4.25
N ILE A 416 15.01 1.82 -4.65
CA ILE A 416 16.13 2.48 -3.97
C ILE A 416 15.85 3.97 -3.63
N HIS A 417 14.75 4.54 -4.13
CA HIS A 417 14.50 5.98 -4.16
C HIS A 417 14.39 6.70 -2.81
N MET A 418 14.33 6.03 -1.66
CA MET A 418 14.18 6.76 -0.40
C MET A 418 14.93 6.23 0.83
N CYS A 419 16.03 5.48 0.64
CA CYS A 419 16.96 5.26 1.75
C CYS A 419 17.66 6.57 2.14
N LYS A 420 16.95 7.33 2.97
CA LYS A 420 17.38 8.62 3.45
C LYS A 420 18.34 8.44 4.60
N LEU A 421 19.54 8.05 4.23
CA LEU A 421 20.66 7.76 5.11
C LEU A 421 20.96 8.98 5.97
N LYS A 422 20.96 8.78 7.29
CA LYS A 422 21.24 9.83 8.26
C LYS A 422 22.43 9.45 9.13
N TYR A 423 23.50 10.26 9.02
CA TYR A 423 24.86 9.99 9.49
C TYR A 423 25.19 10.76 10.78
N ALA A 424 26.17 10.30 11.55
CA ALA A 424 26.82 11.08 12.62
C ALA A 424 28.33 10.72 12.75
N SER A 425 29.19 11.75 12.90
CA SER A 425 30.62 11.84 13.37
C SER A 425 31.87 11.59 12.45
N ASN A 426 32.48 12.73 12.05
CA ASN A 426 33.86 13.23 12.27
C ASN A 426 35.19 12.51 11.92
N LYS A 427 35.26 11.33 11.29
CA LYS A 427 36.49 10.91 10.57
C LYS A 427 36.19 10.21 9.24
N ASP A 428 35.92 11.04 8.23
CA ASP A 428 35.95 10.73 6.78
C ASP A 428 35.09 9.55 6.29
N CYS A 429 33.84 9.45 6.74
CA CYS A 429 32.83 8.65 6.03
C CYS A 429 32.28 9.33 4.75
N THR A 430 33.05 10.27 4.21
CA THR A 430 32.81 10.97 2.93
C THR A 430 32.46 9.99 1.82
N GLU A 431 33.15 8.84 1.81
CA GLU A 431 32.98 7.81 0.80
C GLU A 431 31.62 7.11 0.88
N LEU A 432 31.07 6.92 2.08
CA LEU A 432 29.72 6.40 2.28
C LEU A 432 28.69 7.35 1.67
N VAL A 433 28.85 8.66 1.88
CA VAL A 433 27.93 9.67 1.34
C VAL A 433 28.05 9.77 -0.17
N LYS A 434 29.27 9.77 -0.72
CA LYS A 434 29.52 9.82 -2.17
C LYS A 434 28.90 8.61 -2.87
N GLN A 435 29.23 7.40 -2.44
CA GLN A 435 28.69 6.18 -3.04
C GLN A 435 27.17 6.10 -2.87
N ALA A 436 26.62 6.60 -1.77
CA ALA A 436 25.17 6.65 -1.59
C ALA A 436 24.50 7.61 -2.60
N LEU A 437 25.06 8.79 -2.81
CA LEU A 437 24.53 9.75 -3.80
C LEU A 437 24.67 9.22 -5.23
N GLU A 438 25.80 8.56 -5.55
CA GLU A 438 26.04 7.90 -6.83
C GLU A 438 25.03 6.78 -7.11
N GLN A 439 24.64 6.03 -6.07
CA GLN A 439 23.58 5.02 -6.14
C GLN A 439 22.16 5.61 -6.15
N GLY A 440 22.01 6.94 -6.07
CA GLY A 440 20.72 7.64 -6.17
C GLY A 440 19.93 7.77 -4.87
N HIS A 441 20.55 7.57 -3.70
CA HIS A 441 19.89 7.70 -2.39
C HIS A 441 19.65 9.19 -1.99
N ASP A 442 18.53 9.50 -1.30
CA ASP A 442 18.26 10.85 -0.74
C ASP A 442 18.98 11.07 0.61
N VAL A 443 20.28 11.37 0.58
CA VAL A 443 21.10 11.41 1.79
C VAL A 443 20.88 12.68 2.62
N THR A 444 20.79 12.53 3.95
CA THR A 444 20.84 13.65 4.92
C THR A 444 21.96 13.44 5.92
N ALA A 445 23.12 14.04 5.69
CA ALA A 445 24.24 13.90 6.62
C ALA A 445 24.02 14.74 7.89
N LEU A 446 24.04 14.11 9.07
CA LEU A 446 24.17 14.88 10.32
C LEU A 446 25.61 14.93 10.76
N VAL A 447 26.04 16.13 11.05
CA VAL A 447 27.44 16.38 11.33
C VAL A 447 27.57 17.37 12.46
N ARG A 448 28.75 17.41 13.05
CA ARG A 448 29.11 18.48 13.99
C ARG A 448 29.60 19.74 13.28
N ASN A 449 29.97 19.63 12.01
CA ASN A 449 30.50 20.72 11.19
C ASN A 449 30.01 20.57 9.75
N GLU A 450 29.00 21.37 9.39
CA GLU A 450 28.40 21.40 8.05
C GLU A 450 29.39 21.83 6.96
N ALA A 451 30.18 22.88 7.21
CA ALA A 451 31.11 23.44 6.23
C ALA A 451 32.13 22.38 5.76
N LYS A 452 32.69 21.62 6.69
CA LYS A 452 33.64 20.53 6.39
C LYS A 452 33.01 19.41 5.58
N MET A 453 31.72 19.13 5.77
CA MET A 453 31.01 18.10 5.01
C MET A 453 30.77 18.56 3.57
N ARG A 454 30.30 19.80 3.39
CA ARG A 454 30.06 20.40 2.06
C ARG A 454 31.35 20.59 1.26
N GLU A 455 32.45 20.90 1.92
CA GLU A 455 33.78 20.96 1.29
C GLU A 455 34.19 19.60 0.70
N LYS A 456 33.89 18.50 1.40
CA LYS A 456 34.29 17.14 1.02
C LYS A 456 33.34 16.46 0.01
N VAL A 457 32.06 16.83 0.05
CA VAL A 457 31.02 16.34 -0.86
C VAL A 457 30.20 17.53 -1.37
N PRO A 458 30.68 18.20 -2.43
CA PRO A 458 29.98 19.33 -3.04
C PRO A 458 28.87 18.83 -3.98
N ASP A 459 27.82 18.23 -3.43
CA ASP A 459 26.65 17.74 -4.18
C ASP A 459 25.37 18.48 -3.73
N GLU A 460 24.61 19.04 -4.68
CA GLU A 460 23.38 19.78 -4.40
C GLU A 460 22.25 18.91 -3.85
N LYS A 461 22.27 17.61 -4.13
CA LYS A 461 21.29 16.64 -3.61
C LYS A 461 21.55 16.29 -2.14
N LEU A 462 22.76 16.56 -1.63
CA LEU A 462 23.12 16.28 -0.24
C LEU A 462 22.51 17.32 0.72
N LYS A 463 21.60 16.85 1.58
CA LYS A 463 21.16 17.62 2.74
C LYS A 463 22.17 17.46 3.87
N VAL A 464 22.57 18.55 4.50
CA VAL A 464 23.52 18.53 5.62
C VAL A 464 22.90 19.31 6.76
N GLU A 465 22.89 18.72 7.96
CA GLU A 465 22.27 19.30 9.15
C GLU A 465 23.22 19.18 10.33
N THR A 466 23.28 20.23 11.16
CA THR A 466 24.05 20.20 12.40
C THR A 466 23.15 19.80 13.56
N VAL A 467 23.49 18.72 14.26
CA VAL A 467 22.67 18.16 15.34
C VAL A 467 23.49 17.79 16.55
N ASP A 468 22.81 17.65 17.69
CA ASP A 468 23.32 16.91 18.84
C ASP A 468 22.90 15.44 18.73
N VAL A 469 23.90 14.56 18.56
CA VAL A 469 23.70 13.12 18.35
C VAL A 469 23.34 12.37 19.63
N THR A 470 23.40 13.05 20.78
CA THR A 470 23.00 12.53 22.10
C THR A 470 21.60 13.00 22.51
N SER A 471 20.92 13.79 21.68
CA SER A 471 19.57 14.32 21.94
C SER A 471 18.52 13.69 21.02
N VAL A 472 17.51 13.05 21.63
CA VAL A 472 16.36 12.50 20.92
C VAL A 472 15.60 13.59 20.17
N GLU A 473 15.39 14.74 20.81
CA GLU A 473 14.68 15.90 20.26
C GLU A 473 15.42 16.51 19.07
N SER A 474 16.76 16.57 19.13
CA SER A 474 17.57 17.05 18.00
C SER A 474 17.50 16.10 16.81
N LEU A 475 17.45 14.78 17.06
CA LEU A 475 17.44 13.77 15.99
C LEU A 475 16.07 13.59 15.33
N THR A 476 14.99 13.59 16.11
CA THR A 476 13.64 13.20 15.65
C THR A 476 13.18 13.91 14.37
N PRO A 477 13.26 15.25 14.23
CA PRO A 477 12.72 15.97 13.08
C PRO A 477 13.26 15.50 11.73
N HIS A 478 14.53 15.08 11.70
CA HIS A 478 15.14 14.60 10.47
C HIS A 478 15.21 13.08 10.31
N PHE A 479 14.64 12.30 11.24
CA PHE A 479 14.29 10.89 11.00
C PHE A 479 12.91 10.71 10.36
N THR A 480 12.05 11.74 10.40
CA THR A 480 10.72 11.69 9.78
C THR A 480 10.79 11.37 8.29
N GLY A 481 10.08 10.31 7.88
CA GLY A 481 9.97 9.89 6.48
C GLY A 481 11.29 9.40 5.88
N LYS A 482 12.21 8.90 6.70
CA LYS A 482 13.43 8.18 6.28
C LYS A 482 13.23 6.67 6.40
N ASP A 483 13.85 5.89 5.52
CA ASP A 483 13.71 4.42 5.54
C ASP A 483 14.75 3.73 6.45
N ALA A 484 15.94 4.31 6.60
CA ALA A 484 17.05 3.73 7.36
C ALA A 484 17.96 4.78 8.02
N VAL A 485 18.58 4.42 9.14
CA VAL A 485 19.63 5.20 9.80
C VAL A 485 20.95 4.44 9.74
N VAL A 486 22.05 5.14 9.42
CA VAL A 486 23.40 4.57 9.45
C VAL A 486 24.27 5.36 10.40
N SER A 487 24.58 4.76 11.53
CA SER A 487 25.51 5.32 12.50
C SER A 487 26.93 4.91 12.16
N ALA A 488 27.70 5.87 11.66
CA ALA A 488 29.11 5.69 11.37
C ALA A 488 29.93 6.68 12.20
N LEU A 489 29.61 6.69 13.50
CA LEU A 489 30.23 7.53 14.51
C LEU A 489 31.68 7.11 14.75
N GLY A 490 32.55 8.10 14.94
CA GLY A 490 33.92 7.90 15.39
C GLY A 490 34.25 8.71 16.64
N HIS A 491 35.18 8.21 17.44
CA HIS A 491 35.75 8.94 18.58
C HIS A 491 36.79 9.99 18.12
N VAL A 492 36.75 11.16 18.74
CA VAL A 492 37.69 12.28 18.52
C VAL A 492 38.15 12.76 19.90
N GLY A 493 39.35 12.35 20.30
CA GLY A 493 39.91 12.60 21.63
C GLY A 493 41.16 11.75 21.87
N ASP A 494 41.79 11.89 23.04
CA ASP A 494 42.85 10.97 23.46
C ASP A 494 42.21 9.62 23.77
N LEU A 495 42.81 8.55 23.24
CA LEU A 495 42.29 7.19 23.41
C LEU A 495 42.35 6.69 24.86
N LYS A 496 43.06 7.42 25.73
CA LYS A 496 43.12 7.18 27.17
C LYS A 496 41.93 7.74 27.94
N ASP A 497 41.15 8.64 27.36
CA ASP A 497 39.98 9.23 28.01
C ASP A 497 38.84 8.21 28.13
N THR A 498 37.91 8.47 29.05
CA THR A 498 36.65 7.73 29.09
C THR A 498 35.84 8.05 27.83
N VAL A 499 35.40 7.01 27.11
CA VAL A 499 34.61 7.14 25.89
C VAL A 499 33.17 6.67 26.17
N THR A 500 32.19 7.53 25.87
CA THR A 500 30.75 7.25 26.04
C THR A 500 29.90 7.53 24.79
N VAL A 501 30.50 8.12 23.76
CA VAL A 501 29.79 8.65 22.59
C VAL A 501 29.01 7.59 21.81
N PHE A 502 29.46 6.33 21.79
CA PHE A 502 28.79 5.27 21.03
C PHE A 502 27.52 4.81 21.74
N ASP A 503 27.59 4.55 23.04
CA ASP A 503 26.42 4.15 23.85
C ASP A 503 25.42 5.30 24.00
N GLU A 504 25.87 6.50 24.40
CA GLU A 504 25.00 7.66 24.62
C GLU A 504 24.24 8.07 23.35
N SER A 505 24.94 8.11 22.20
CA SER A 505 24.29 8.43 20.93
C SER A 505 23.30 7.36 20.51
N MET A 506 23.60 6.07 20.73
CA MET A 506 22.68 5.01 20.36
C MET A 506 21.40 5.04 21.20
N ARG A 507 21.54 5.35 22.49
CA ARG A 507 20.43 5.60 23.41
C ARG A 507 19.60 6.83 23.05
N ALA A 508 20.09 7.72 22.19
CA ALA A 508 19.32 8.81 21.60
C ALA A 508 18.73 8.47 20.21
N ILE A 509 19.50 7.79 19.36
CA ILE A 509 19.13 7.40 18.00
C ILE A 509 17.92 6.46 18.03
N VAL A 510 17.97 5.39 18.82
CA VAL A 510 16.91 4.37 18.86
C VAL A 510 15.56 4.94 19.29
N PRO A 511 15.44 5.71 20.39
CA PRO A 511 14.16 6.35 20.74
C PRO A 511 13.65 7.34 19.68
N ALA A 512 14.55 8.10 19.05
CA ALA A 512 14.16 9.02 17.99
C ALA A 512 13.64 8.27 16.75
N MET A 513 14.25 7.15 16.38
CA MET A 513 13.77 6.26 15.31
C MET A 513 12.38 5.69 15.63
N ARG A 514 12.17 5.22 16.87
CA ARG A 514 10.88 4.72 17.34
C ARG A 514 9.77 5.77 17.26
N LYS A 515 10.06 7.03 17.61
CA LYS A 515 9.08 8.14 17.55
C LYS A 515 8.50 8.38 16.16
N VAL A 516 9.25 8.03 15.10
CA VAL A 516 8.87 8.29 13.69
C VAL A 516 8.80 7.01 12.85
N ASN A 517 8.72 5.84 13.48
CA ASN A 517 8.58 4.53 12.85
C ASN A 517 9.68 4.16 11.84
N VAL A 518 10.93 4.55 12.10
CA VAL A 518 12.07 4.08 11.30
C VAL A 518 12.60 2.77 11.90
N GLY A 519 12.50 1.66 11.16
CA GLY A 519 12.82 0.33 11.67
C GLY A 519 14.23 -0.19 11.38
N ARG A 520 14.95 0.40 10.40
CA ARG A 520 16.24 -0.10 9.92
C ARG A 520 17.41 0.72 10.45
N LEU A 521 18.34 0.06 11.14
CA LEU A 521 19.55 0.66 11.71
C LEU A 521 20.79 -0.12 11.26
N LEU A 522 21.83 0.56 10.80
CA LEU A 522 23.14 -0.05 10.62
C LEU A 522 24.17 0.74 11.41
N ILE A 523 25.05 0.02 12.09
CA ILE A 523 26.12 0.64 12.87
C ILE A 523 27.47 0.14 12.35
N LEU A 524 28.44 1.06 12.27
CA LEU A 524 29.84 0.70 12.11
C LEU A 524 30.40 0.42 13.50
N SER A 525 30.73 -0.84 13.72
CA SER A 525 31.37 -1.36 14.90
C SER A 525 32.83 -1.73 14.60
N ALA A 526 33.54 -2.20 15.61
CA ALA A 526 34.94 -2.57 15.52
C ALA A 526 35.13 -4.07 15.73
N TRP A 527 36.23 -4.60 15.22
CA TRP A 527 36.72 -5.89 15.70
C TRP A 527 37.07 -5.81 17.19
N PHE A 528 37.02 -6.95 17.87
CA PHE A 528 37.40 -7.09 19.28
C PHE A 528 36.51 -6.35 20.30
N THR A 529 35.23 -6.13 19.98
CA THR A 529 34.27 -5.53 20.92
C THR A 529 33.97 -6.42 22.12
N PHE A 530 34.02 -7.74 21.93
CA PHE A 530 33.90 -8.72 23.01
C PHE A 530 35.13 -9.62 23.06
N ASP A 531 35.43 -10.15 24.25
CA ASP A 531 36.49 -11.11 24.44
C ASP A 531 36.11 -12.46 23.81
N ASP A 532 36.95 -12.96 22.90
CA ASP A 532 36.88 -14.33 22.39
C ASP A 532 38.11 -15.10 22.89
N PRO A 533 37.95 -16.07 23.81
CA PRO A 533 39.07 -16.87 24.33
C PRO A 533 39.82 -17.66 23.27
N LYS A 534 39.17 -17.99 22.14
CA LYS A 534 39.81 -18.73 21.03
C LYS A 534 40.62 -17.80 20.14
N GLU A 535 40.26 -16.52 20.10
CA GLU A 535 40.81 -15.52 19.19
C GLU A 535 40.95 -14.16 19.90
N PRO A 536 41.85 -14.06 20.90
CA PRO A 536 41.94 -12.88 21.75
C PRO A 536 42.47 -11.67 20.97
N ALA A 537 42.00 -10.49 21.37
CA ALA A 537 42.50 -9.24 20.82
C ALA A 537 44.00 -9.07 21.12
N PRO A 538 44.80 -8.55 20.16
CA PRO A 538 46.21 -8.29 20.40
C PRO A 538 46.40 -7.34 21.61
N PRO A 539 47.33 -7.60 22.55
CA PRO A 539 47.48 -6.78 23.77
C PRO A 539 47.68 -5.29 23.51
N PHE A 540 48.39 -4.95 22.42
CA PHE A 540 48.57 -3.56 21.99
C PHE A 540 47.23 -2.89 21.59
N VAL A 541 46.31 -3.62 20.94
CA VAL A 541 44.98 -3.12 20.59
C VAL A 541 44.18 -2.82 21.86
N ILE A 542 44.20 -3.71 22.85
CA ILE A 542 43.52 -3.49 24.14
C ILE A 542 44.12 -2.28 24.87
N GLN A 543 45.44 -2.16 24.91
CA GLN A 543 46.13 -1.06 25.59
C GLN A 543 45.82 0.30 24.96
N VAL A 544 45.64 0.35 23.64
CA VAL A 544 45.42 1.60 22.89
C VAL A 544 43.95 1.93 22.69
N LEU A 545 43.10 0.94 22.43
CA LEU A 545 41.68 1.13 22.07
C LEU A 545 40.71 0.60 23.12
N GLY A 546 41.17 0.08 24.26
CA GLY A 546 40.33 -0.61 25.23
C GLY A 546 39.13 0.20 25.72
N ASN A 547 39.28 1.51 25.94
CA ASN A 547 38.16 2.37 26.36
C ASN A 547 37.12 2.56 25.23
N VAL A 548 37.58 2.68 23.99
CA VAL A 548 36.70 2.77 22.81
C VAL A 548 35.96 1.46 22.59
N LEU A 549 36.66 0.32 22.62
CA LEU A 549 36.07 -1.01 22.43
C LEU A 549 35.02 -1.31 23.52
N LYS A 550 35.29 -0.93 24.78
CA LYS A 550 34.31 -1.06 25.87
C LYS A 550 33.03 -0.25 25.63
N ASP A 551 33.14 0.94 25.02
CA ASP A 551 31.96 1.76 24.72
C ASP A 551 31.15 1.21 23.55
N ILE A 552 31.84 0.77 22.49
CA ILE A 552 31.21 0.07 21.36
C ILE A 552 30.53 -1.22 21.85
N ALA A 553 31.15 -1.96 22.78
CA ALA A 553 30.56 -3.15 23.38
C ALA A 553 29.26 -2.84 24.13
N ARG A 554 29.22 -1.77 24.94
CA ARG A 554 27.99 -1.32 25.62
C ARG A 554 26.88 -0.98 24.63
N MET A 555 27.23 -0.25 23.55
CA MET A 555 26.30 0.04 22.46
C MET A 555 25.77 -1.25 21.80
N GLU A 556 26.64 -2.22 21.48
CA GLU A 556 26.22 -3.49 20.89
C GLU A 556 25.33 -4.30 21.84
N THR A 557 25.64 -4.34 23.13
CA THR A 557 24.81 -4.97 24.17
C THR A 557 23.42 -4.32 24.23
N TYR A 558 23.35 -2.99 24.21
CA TYR A 558 22.07 -2.27 24.17
C TYR A 558 21.21 -2.68 22.96
N LEU A 559 21.81 -2.84 21.78
CA LEU A 559 21.08 -3.30 20.59
C LEU A 559 20.58 -4.74 20.72
N MET A 560 21.41 -5.63 21.26
CA MET A 560 21.09 -7.05 21.42
C MET A 560 19.99 -7.29 22.47
N GLU A 561 20.04 -6.55 23.59
CA GLU A 561 19.16 -6.77 24.73
C GLU A 561 17.87 -5.93 24.68
N GLU A 562 17.94 -4.69 24.21
CA GLU A 562 16.86 -3.70 24.36
C GLU A 562 16.21 -3.26 23.02
N CYS A 563 16.70 -3.74 21.88
CA CYS A 563 16.28 -3.26 20.54
C CYS A 563 15.79 -4.36 19.61
N SER A 564 15.09 -5.37 20.14
CA SER A 564 14.55 -6.50 19.34
C SER A 564 13.45 -6.10 18.35
N ASP A 565 12.82 -4.94 18.58
CA ASP A 565 11.83 -4.30 17.71
C ASP A 565 12.43 -3.69 16.44
N LEU A 566 13.73 -3.38 16.43
CA LEU A 566 14.43 -2.83 15.27
C LEU A 566 15.14 -3.93 14.47
N ASP A 567 15.22 -3.73 13.17
CA ASP A 567 16.06 -4.55 12.29
C ASP A 567 17.43 -3.91 12.19
N TRP A 568 18.25 -4.07 13.24
CA TRP A 568 19.59 -3.52 13.29
C TRP A 568 20.64 -4.47 12.68
N THR A 569 21.74 -3.94 12.17
CA THR A 569 22.94 -4.70 11.79
C THR A 569 24.18 -4.06 12.40
N SER A 570 24.97 -4.85 13.12
CA SER A 570 26.28 -4.41 13.62
C SER A 570 27.42 -4.90 12.72
N ALA A 571 27.99 -4.02 11.90
CA ALA A 571 29.08 -4.37 11.01
C ALA A 571 30.43 -4.07 11.69
N ARG A 572 31.15 -5.12 12.08
CA ARG A 572 32.44 -5.04 12.78
C ARG A 572 33.59 -5.03 11.77
N PHE A 573 34.32 -3.94 11.73
CA PHE A 573 35.45 -3.75 10.81
C PHE A 573 36.81 -3.81 11.51
N PRO A 574 37.88 -4.20 10.80
CA PRO A 574 39.25 -4.05 11.29
C PRO A 574 39.67 -2.57 11.24
N GLY A 575 40.96 -2.28 11.43
CA GLY A 575 41.48 -0.92 11.28
C GLY A 575 41.15 -0.31 9.90
N LEU A 576 40.78 0.98 9.86
CA LEU A 576 40.31 1.62 8.63
C LEU A 576 41.38 2.50 7.98
N THR A 577 41.66 2.28 6.69
CA THR A 577 42.57 3.11 5.88
C THR A 577 41.84 4.16 5.07
N ALA A 578 42.55 5.23 4.71
CA ALA A 578 42.06 6.15 3.68
C ALA A 578 42.30 5.50 2.31
N GLY A 579 41.25 5.32 1.50
CA GLY A 579 41.36 4.72 0.18
C GLY A 579 40.00 4.56 -0.49
N PRO A 580 39.97 4.55 -1.84
CA PRO A 580 38.75 4.30 -2.62
C PRO A 580 38.32 2.84 -2.50
N VAL A 581 37.18 2.51 -3.12
CA VAL A 581 36.71 1.11 -3.22
C VAL A 581 37.75 0.26 -3.98
N THR A 582 38.06 -0.93 -3.46
CA THR A 582 39.03 -1.85 -4.11
C THR A 582 38.34 -2.93 -4.95
N GLU A 583 37.02 -3.06 -4.82
CA GLU A 583 36.18 -4.12 -5.41
C GLU A 583 36.58 -5.55 -5.03
N LEU A 584 37.47 -5.72 -4.04
CA LEU A 584 37.86 -7.04 -3.54
C LEU A 584 36.67 -7.76 -2.88
N PRO A 585 36.58 -9.10 -3.00
CA PRO A 585 35.53 -9.85 -2.32
C PRO A 585 35.59 -9.67 -0.80
N PHE A 586 34.43 -9.68 -0.15
CA PHE A 586 34.35 -9.64 1.31
C PHE A 586 34.58 -11.02 1.91
N ALA A 587 35.31 -11.06 3.01
CA ALA A 587 35.27 -12.16 3.96
C ALA A 587 34.36 -11.75 5.11
N GLU A 588 33.32 -12.54 5.37
CA GLU A 588 32.23 -12.22 6.30
C GLU A 588 32.05 -13.37 7.30
N LYS A 589 31.91 -13.06 8.59
CA LYS A 589 31.65 -14.05 9.64
C LYS A 589 30.57 -13.53 10.59
N GLU A 590 29.41 -14.19 10.56
CA GLU A 590 28.27 -13.87 11.42
C GLU A 590 28.58 -14.14 12.90
N ASP A 591 28.10 -13.24 13.75
CA ASP A 591 28.21 -13.27 15.21
C ASP A 591 29.64 -13.42 15.75
N ALA A 592 30.64 -13.15 14.92
CA ALA A 592 32.04 -13.17 15.28
C ALA A 592 32.57 -11.77 15.60
N VAL A 593 33.56 -11.70 16.50
CA VAL A 593 34.22 -10.43 16.88
C VAL A 593 35.32 -10.02 15.89
N GLN A 594 35.71 -10.91 14.98
CA GLN A 594 36.64 -10.67 13.88
C GLN A 594 36.53 -11.76 12.80
N VAL A 595 37.24 -11.58 11.68
CA VAL A 595 37.45 -12.63 10.67
C VAL A 595 38.81 -13.30 10.93
N SER A 596 38.76 -14.58 11.30
CA SER A 596 39.94 -15.39 11.63
C SER A 596 40.92 -15.51 10.46
N GLY A 597 42.23 -15.55 10.75
CA GLY A 597 43.26 -15.81 9.73
C GLY A 597 43.57 -14.65 8.79
N VAL A 598 42.95 -13.47 9.00
CA VAL A 598 43.20 -12.27 8.21
C VAL A 598 43.68 -11.15 9.14
N GLN A 599 44.96 -10.79 9.07
CA GLN A 599 45.45 -9.54 9.64
C GLN A 599 45.31 -8.45 8.59
N GLY A 600 44.61 -7.36 8.89
CA GLY A 600 44.43 -6.35 7.85
C GLY A 600 43.79 -5.06 8.31
N THR A 601 43.79 -4.14 7.35
CA THR A 601 42.99 -2.93 7.39
C THR A 601 42.02 -2.96 6.21
N MET A 602 40.96 -2.17 6.29
CA MET A 602 39.94 -2.08 5.23
C MET A 602 39.81 -0.64 4.76
N SER A 603 39.72 -0.45 3.44
CA SER A 603 39.52 0.88 2.86
C SER A 603 38.15 1.43 3.27
N ARG A 604 38.04 2.74 3.50
CA ARG A 604 36.73 3.37 3.74
C ARG A 604 35.77 3.24 2.55
N GLY A 605 36.29 3.07 1.33
CA GLY A 605 35.47 2.76 0.16
C GLY A 605 34.83 1.39 0.19
N ASP A 606 35.53 0.38 0.68
CA ASP A 606 34.96 -0.95 0.85
C ASP A 606 34.02 -1.02 2.05
N VAL A 607 34.28 -0.24 3.12
CA VAL A 607 33.33 -0.08 4.23
C VAL A 607 32.02 0.52 3.69
N ALA A 608 32.09 1.59 2.91
CA ALA A 608 30.94 2.21 2.27
C ALA A 608 30.17 1.20 1.40
N ARG A 609 30.89 0.46 0.54
CA ARG A 609 30.31 -0.58 -0.32
C ARG A 609 29.60 -1.66 0.48
N PHE A 610 30.22 -2.16 1.56
CA PHE A 610 29.60 -3.17 2.42
C PHE A 610 28.33 -2.64 3.09
N VAL A 611 28.42 -1.44 3.67
CA VAL A 611 27.30 -0.82 4.38
C VAL A 611 26.13 -0.61 3.42
N LEU A 612 26.36 0.01 2.25
CA LEU A 612 25.31 0.27 1.27
C LEU A 612 24.68 -1.01 0.71
N ALA A 613 25.49 -2.05 0.48
CA ALA A 613 24.96 -3.36 0.08
C ALA A 613 24.03 -3.98 1.14
N ASN A 614 24.25 -3.67 2.42
CA ASN A 614 23.50 -4.22 3.54
C ASN A 614 22.42 -3.29 4.09
N VAL A 615 22.39 -2.00 3.71
CA VAL A 615 21.34 -1.06 4.15
C VAL A 615 19.95 -1.61 3.82
N CYS A 616 19.80 -2.15 2.62
CA CYS A 616 18.54 -2.72 2.12
C CYS A 616 18.43 -4.25 2.25
N SER A 617 19.45 -4.94 2.78
CA SER A 617 19.43 -6.39 2.92
C SER A 617 18.97 -6.83 4.31
N ASP A 618 18.25 -7.95 4.36
CA ASP A 618 17.84 -8.60 5.60
C ASP A 618 18.83 -9.69 6.05
N LYS A 619 19.94 -9.89 5.32
CA LYS A 619 20.98 -10.90 5.59
C LYS A 619 21.48 -10.87 7.04
N TYR A 620 21.67 -9.67 7.58
CA TYR A 620 22.21 -9.43 8.93
C TYR A 620 21.21 -8.75 9.88
N THR A 621 19.92 -9.01 9.70
CA THR A 621 18.88 -8.49 10.61
C THR A 621 19.05 -9.05 12.02
N ARG A 622 19.23 -8.14 12.99
CA ARG A 622 19.50 -8.42 14.41
C ARG A 622 20.75 -9.27 14.63
N LYS A 623 21.77 -9.07 13.79
CA LYS A 623 23.04 -9.79 13.86
C LYS A 623 24.23 -8.83 13.88
N ALA A 624 25.31 -9.29 14.50
CA ALA A 624 26.62 -8.72 14.29
C ALA A 624 27.36 -9.50 13.19
N VAL A 625 28.17 -8.83 12.39
CA VAL A 625 28.96 -9.45 11.33
C VAL A 625 30.35 -8.86 11.33
N ALA A 626 31.37 -9.70 11.47
CA ALA A 626 32.74 -9.31 11.22
C ALA A 626 33.03 -9.37 9.72
N VAL A 627 33.62 -8.30 9.19
CA VAL A 627 33.89 -8.15 7.76
C VAL A 627 35.29 -7.60 7.51
N THR A 628 35.95 -8.11 6.47
CA THR A 628 37.15 -7.53 5.86
C THR A 628 37.14 -7.79 4.35
N THR A 629 38.10 -7.22 3.62
CA THR A 629 38.37 -7.59 2.22
C THR A 629 39.39 -8.72 2.17
N LEU A 630 39.22 -9.65 1.22
CA LEU A 630 40.25 -10.64 0.92
C LEU A 630 41.42 -9.92 0.23
N GLN A 631 42.56 -9.85 0.90
CA GLN A 631 43.80 -9.38 0.27
C GLN A 631 44.29 -10.45 -0.70
N ASN A 632 44.78 -10.04 -1.88
CA ASN A 632 45.45 -10.93 -2.83
C ASN A 632 46.74 -11.51 -2.26
#